data_AF-A0A7Z0MMT2-F1
#
_entry.id   AF-A0A7Z0MMT2-F1
#
_cell.length_a   1.000
_cell.length_b   1.000
_cell.length_c   1.000
_cell.angle_alpha   90.00
_cell.angle_beta   90.00
_cell.angle_gamma   90.00
#
_symmetry.space_group_name_H-M   'P 1'
#
loop_
_entity.id
_entity.type
_entity.pdbx_description
1 polymer ?
#
loop_
_entity_poly.entity_id
_entity_poly.type
_entity_poly.pdbx_seq_one_letter_code
_entity_poly.pdbx_strand_id
1 'polypeptide(L)'
;MKNFINKVDNDPTAAGVVDATDYNSCFSEIKGAVSPFLTLDAAVTNQLVKSIDIASKAMFYWDTGTVNNVTLNRPGTTAQIETLVDGMVVFFSPSNTNTGPVMLRFPNIPAKPIYFKGTPLSPGTMIKNSKYIATYRAEGTPHWDADILTTGGLHYSKAEVDALAEKVIPVGSILKMGGGANTLDGYFLCAGASVSKAAFPELFAVLGSIYGAPTATQFKLPDWRGYFLRGQSNTRNMGEVEEDMFKSHSHTRTSDNTQVISKGTDGKGRVNWDQNDDGHELDFGTQITGSTGGVETRPKNYPVKIFIKY
;
A
#
# COMPACT_ATOMS: atom_id res chain seq x y z
N MET A 1 27.87 -13.78 51.84
CA MET A 1 26.79 -14.41 51.04
C MET A 1 25.66 -15.01 51.88
N LYS A 2 25.92 -15.85 52.90
CA LYS A 2 24.86 -16.44 53.74
C LYS A 2 23.93 -15.41 54.40
N ASN A 3 24.47 -14.28 54.85
CA ASN A 3 23.68 -13.20 55.47
C ASN A 3 22.84 -12.39 54.46
N PHE A 4 23.19 -12.45 53.17
CA PHE A 4 22.48 -11.72 52.12
C PHE A 4 21.27 -12.50 51.62
N ILE A 5 21.46 -13.80 51.36
CA ILE A 5 20.39 -14.73 51.01
C ILE A 5 19.35 -14.78 52.13
N ASN A 6 19.79 -14.89 53.39
CA ASN A 6 18.88 -14.86 54.54
C ASN A 6 18.14 -13.52 54.74
N LYS A 7 18.63 -12.41 54.21
CA LYS A 7 17.92 -11.11 54.26
C LYS A 7 16.89 -10.99 53.15
N VAL A 8 17.24 -11.40 51.92
CA VAL A 8 16.35 -11.35 50.75
C VAL A 8 15.18 -12.32 50.89
N ASP A 9 15.43 -13.52 51.43
CA ASP A 9 14.37 -14.54 51.61
C ASP A 9 13.45 -14.26 52.81
N ASN A 10 13.83 -13.37 53.74
CA ASN A 10 13.09 -13.08 54.97
C ASN A 10 12.57 -11.64 55.11
N ASP A 11 12.64 -10.81 54.06
CA ASP A 11 12.02 -9.47 54.05
C ASP A 11 10.68 -9.48 53.29
N PRO A 12 9.54 -9.63 53.99
CA PRO A 12 8.22 -9.63 53.36
C PRO A 12 7.74 -8.21 52.97
N THR A 13 8.54 -7.16 53.22
CA THR A 13 8.13 -5.76 53.06
C THR A 13 8.86 -5.00 51.97
N ALA A 14 10.08 -5.40 51.60
CA ALA A 14 10.77 -4.85 50.44
C ALA A 14 10.45 -5.72 49.21
N ALA A 15 9.77 -5.13 48.22
CA ALA A 15 9.40 -5.78 46.96
C ALA A 15 10.62 -6.14 46.07
N GLY A 16 11.53 -7.00 46.55
CA GLY A 16 12.69 -7.48 45.81
C GLY A 16 13.72 -6.38 45.45
N VAL A 17 13.68 -5.22 46.09
CA VAL A 17 14.62 -4.12 45.83
C VAL A 17 15.73 -4.15 46.87
N VAL A 18 16.92 -4.59 46.43
CA VAL A 18 18.16 -4.52 47.21
C VAL A 18 18.66 -3.08 47.20
N ASP A 19 18.85 -2.46 48.36
CA ASP A 19 19.40 -1.11 48.43
C ASP A 19 20.88 -1.05 48.02
N ALA A 20 21.36 0.13 47.62
CA ALA A 20 22.72 0.29 47.11
C ALA A 20 23.81 -0.05 48.14
N THR A 21 23.54 0.10 49.43
CA THR A 21 24.50 -0.18 50.51
C THR A 21 24.67 -1.68 50.68
N ASP A 22 23.56 -2.42 50.68
CA ASP A 22 23.53 -3.87 50.73
C ASP A 22 24.16 -4.46 49.45
N TYR A 23 23.82 -3.94 48.25
CA TYR A 23 24.46 -4.39 46.99
C TYR A 23 25.99 -4.22 47.01
N ASN A 24 26.47 -3.08 47.48
CA ASN A 24 27.91 -2.79 47.58
C ASN A 24 28.62 -3.67 48.64
N SER A 25 27.91 -4.08 49.69
CA SER A 25 28.42 -4.98 50.73
C SER A 25 28.76 -6.37 50.16
N CYS A 26 27.90 -6.92 49.29
CA CYS A 26 28.19 -8.19 48.60
C CYS A 26 29.45 -8.13 47.75
N PHE A 27 29.64 -7.02 47.03
CA PHE A 27 30.81 -6.85 46.17
C PHE A 27 32.11 -6.77 46.97
N SER A 28 32.08 -6.13 48.13
CA SER A 28 33.19 -6.07 49.09
C SER A 28 33.53 -7.46 49.65
N GLU A 29 32.52 -8.25 49.99
CA GLU A 29 32.68 -9.60 50.53
C GLU A 29 33.30 -10.56 49.49
N ILE A 30 32.82 -10.51 48.24
CA ILE A 30 33.36 -11.30 47.12
C ILE A 30 34.81 -10.88 46.84
N LYS A 31 35.09 -9.58 46.83
CA LYS A 31 36.46 -9.06 46.66
C LYS A 31 37.38 -9.61 47.76
N GLY A 32 36.94 -9.59 49.02
CA GLY A 32 37.70 -10.15 50.14
C GLY A 32 37.97 -11.66 50.01
N ALA A 33 37.00 -12.43 49.51
CA ALA A 33 37.13 -13.88 49.34
C ALA A 33 38.08 -14.29 48.19
N VAL A 34 38.16 -13.49 47.12
CA VAL A 34 38.97 -13.79 45.93
C VAL A 34 40.39 -13.23 46.03
N SER A 35 40.59 -12.14 46.79
CA SER A 35 41.88 -11.47 46.96
C SER A 35 43.07 -12.36 47.41
N PRO A 36 42.88 -13.45 48.20
CA PRO A 36 43.97 -14.38 48.53
C PRO A 36 44.45 -15.24 47.35
N PHE A 37 43.64 -15.39 46.31
CA PHE A 37 43.91 -16.27 45.16
C PHE A 37 44.20 -15.49 43.88
N LEU A 38 43.77 -14.23 43.81
CA LEU A 38 43.96 -13.36 42.65
C LEU A 38 44.23 -11.92 43.12
N THR A 39 45.32 -11.31 42.63
CA THR A 39 45.63 -9.91 42.92
C THR A 39 44.68 -9.00 42.13
N LEU A 40 43.57 -8.62 42.76
CA LEU A 40 42.63 -7.65 42.22
C LEU A 40 43.07 -6.24 42.61
N ASP A 41 44.01 -5.68 41.85
CA ASP A 41 44.37 -4.27 42.00
C ASP A 41 43.19 -3.35 41.59
N ALA A 42 43.33 -2.06 41.87
CA ALA A 42 42.30 -1.08 41.52
C ALA A 42 42.06 -1.00 40.00
N ALA A 43 43.07 -1.26 39.18
CA ALA A 43 42.97 -1.21 37.73
C ALA A 43 42.15 -2.39 37.18
N VAL A 44 42.42 -3.61 37.64
CA VAL A 44 41.70 -4.85 37.26
C VAL A 44 40.27 -4.81 37.78
N THR A 45 40.06 -4.35 39.03
CA THR A 45 38.70 -4.17 39.58
C THR A 45 37.90 -3.14 38.76
N ASN A 46 38.53 -2.02 38.39
CA ASN A 46 37.91 -1.00 37.55
C ASN A 46 37.65 -1.51 36.12
N GLN A 47 38.54 -2.31 35.55
CA GLN A 47 38.31 -2.95 34.25
C GLN A 47 37.15 -3.94 34.28
N LEU A 48 37.04 -4.76 35.33
CA LEU A 48 35.92 -5.67 35.52
C LEU A 48 34.60 -4.91 35.66
N VAL A 49 34.55 -3.87 36.50
CA VAL A 49 33.36 -3.01 36.64
C VAL A 49 33.01 -2.32 35.32
N LYS A 50 33.99 -1.80 34.59
CA LYS A 50 33.79 -1.22 33.25
C LYS A 50 33.25 -2.26 32.27
N SER A 51 33.80 -3.47 32.25
CA SER A 51 33.35 -4.54 31.35
C SER A 51 31.92 -4.99 31.65
N ILE A 52 31.55 -5.07 32.93
CA ILE A 52 30.19 -5.39 33.39
C ILE A 52 29.23 -4.23 33.06
N ASP A 53 29.62 -2.97 33.26
CA ASP A 53 28.82 -1.79 32.90
C ASP A 53 28.59 -1.69 31.38
N ILE A 54 29.66 -1.89 30.59
CA ILE A 54 29.61 -1.90 29.12
C ILE A 54 28.70 -3.01 28.60
N ALA A 55 28.76 -4.21 29.21
CA ALA A 55 27.95 -5.36 28.84
C ALA A 55 26.49 -5.28 29.35
N SER A 56 26.25 -4.60 30.47
CA SER A 56 24.94 -4.62 31.14
C SER A 56 24.01 -3.44 30.83
N LYS A 57 24.52 -2.27 30.36
CA LYS A 57 23.73 -1.03 30.44
C LYS A 57 23.48 -0.17 29.20
N ALA A 58 23.99 -0.44 28.01
CA ALA A 58 23.43 0.24 26.84
C ALA A 58 23.79 -0.40 25.51
N MET A 59 22.80 -1.09 24.91
CA MET A 59 22.72 -1.24 23.46
C MET A 59 22.25 0.07 22.79
N PHE A 60 21.68 1.02 23.55
CA PHE A 60 21.07 2.26 23.06
C PHE A 60 21.88 3.52 23.36
N TYR A 61 22.23 4.29 22.33
CA TYR A 61 23.06 5.49 22.36
C TYR A 61 22.26 6.74 21.97
N TRP A 62 22.68 7.90 22.48
CA TRP A 62 22.17 9.19 22.02
C TRP A 62 23.15 9.84 21.07
N ASP A 63 22.62 10.37 19.97
CA ASP A 63 23.40 11.21 19.07
C ASP A 63 23.50 12.62 19.64
N THR A 64 24.72 13.08 19.89
CA THR A 64 25.03 14.47 20.28
C THR A 64 25.84 15.19 19.18
N GLY A 65 25.86 14.61 17.98
CA GLY A 65 26.62 15.11 16.85
C GLY A 65 25.93 16.27 16.13
N THR A 66 26.39 16.51 14.91
CA THR A 66 25.83 17.52 14.01
C THR A 66 25.22 16.84 12.79
N VAL A 67 24.57 17.61 11.91
CA VAL A 67 24.02 17.10 10.64
C VAL A 67 25.09 16.30 9.89
N ASN A 68 24.73 15.10 9.43
CA ASN A 68 25.59 14.14 8.73
C ASN A 68 26.79 13.60 9.55
N ASN A 69 26.93 13.98 10.82
CA ASN A 69 28.03 13.57 11.69
C ASN A 69 27.48 13.10 13.04
N VAL A 70 27.03 11.84 13.09
CA VAL A 70 26.47 11.21 14.27
C VAL A 70 27.58 10.91 15.29
N THR A 71 27.41 11.39 16.52
CA THR A 71 28.33 11.11 17.63
C THR A 71 27.58 10.37 18.73
N LEU A 72 27.83 9.07 18.86
CA LEU A 72 27.15 8.21 19.82
C LEU A 72 27.75 8.37 21.21
N ASN A 73 26.94 8.88 22.13
CA ASN A 73 27.26 8.99 23.54
C ASN A 73 26.32 8.12 24.37
N ARG A 74 26.84 7.57 25.46
CA ARG A 74 26.04 6.84 26.45
C ARG A 74 25.49 7.82 27.50
N PRO A 75 24.17 7.85 27.73
CA PRO A 75 23.62 8.68 28.80
C PRO A 75 24.04 8.16 30.17
N GLY A 76 24.48 9.05 31.06
CA GLY A 76 24.71 8.75 32.48
C GLY A 76 26.02 8.03 32.83
N THR A 77 26.95 7.84 31.88
CA THR A 77 28.27 7.23 32.15
C THR A 77 29.39 7.91 31.36
N THR A 78 30.60 7.93 31.93
CA THR A 78 31.82 8.36 31.24
C THR A 78 32.53 7.21 30.53
N ALA A 79 32.08 5.97 30.70
CA ALA A 79 32.62 4.80 30.01
C ALA A 79 32.28 4.85 28.51
N GLN A 80 33.31 4.71 27.67
CA GLN A 80 33.20 4.79 26.21
C GLN A 80 33.66 3.49 25.56
N ILE A 81 33.18 3.24 24.34
CA ILE A 81 33.77 2.22 23.48
C ILE A 81 35.16 2.71 23.06
N GLU A 82 36.17 1.87 23.24
CA GLU A 82 37.58 2.18 22.92
C GLU A 82 38.03 1.53 21.61
N THR A 83 37.39 0.43 21.21
CA THR A 83 37.73 -0.31 19.98
C THR A 83 36.46 -0.81 19.28
N LEU A 84 36.44 -0.74 17.94
CA LEU A 84 35.38 -1.36 17.14
C LEU A 84 35.74 -2.80 16.82
N VAL A 85 34.77 -3.71 16.94
CA VAL A 85 34.91 -5.13 16.61
C VAL A 85 33.91 -5.48 15.53
N ASP A 86 34.33 -6.26 14.53
CA ASP A 86 33.45 -6.72 13.46
C ASP A 86 32.18 -7.40 14.03
N GLY A 87 31.02 -7.07 13.47
CA GLY A 87 29.73 -7.56 13.96
C GLY A 87 29.19 -6.80 15.19
N MET A 88 29.89 -5.78 15.70
CA MET A 88 29.37 -4.97 16.81
C MET A 88 28.09 -4.23 16.40
N VAL A 89 27.02 -4.39 17.20
CA VAL A 89 25.71 -3.77 16.94
C VAL A 89 25.47 -2.61 17.90
N VAL A 90 24.97 -1.49 17.37
CA VAL A 90 24.58 -0.31 18.14
C VAL A 90 23.15 0.10 17.79
N PHE A 91 22.42 0.60 18.78
CA PHE A 91 21.09 1.17 18.61
C PHE A 91 21.18 2.64 18.93
N PHE A 92 20.59 3.53 18.14
CA PHE A 92 20.66 4.97 18.42
C PHE A 92 19.47 5.74 17.87
N SER A 93 19.32 6.97 18.35
CA SER A 93 18.43 7.96 17.75
C SER A 93 19.22 9.17 17.27
N PRO A 94 19.13 9.54 15.98
CA PRO A 94 19.82 10.69 15.43
C PRO A 94 19.16 11.98 15.91
N SER A 95 20.00 12.98 16.18
CA SER A 95 19.62 14.32 16.61
C SER A 95 19.12 15.20 15.46
N ASN A 96 19.47 14.81 14.23
CA ASN A 96 19.24 15.58 13.01
C ASN A 96 18.82 14.65 11.86
N THR A 97 17.99 15.18 10.95
CA THR A 97 17.73 14.53 9.66
C THR A 97 18.92 14.76 8.74
N ASN A 98 19.39 13.72 8.04
CA ASN A 98 20.56 13.85 7.17
C ASN A 98 20.24 14.60 5.87
N THR A 99 21.20 15.39 5.40
CA THR A 99 21.15 16.10 4.12
C THR A 99 22.17 15.57 3.11
N GLY A 100 22.98 14.59 3.51
CA GLY A 100 24.01 13.94 2.70
C GLY A 100 24.49 12.63 3.34
N PRO A 101 25.61 12.07 2.85
CA PRO A 101 26.23 10.89 3.45
C PRO A 101 26.54 11.10 4.92
N VAL A 102 26.30 10.08 5.75
CA VAL A 102 26.43 10.18 7.21
C VAL A 102 27.68 9.46 7.70
N MET A 103 28.41 10.10 8.61
CA MET A 103 29.51 9.52 9.36
C MET A 103 29.07 9.24 10.80
N LEU A 104 29.37 8.05 11.32
CA LEU A 104 29.11 7.66 12.70
C LEU A 104 30.42 7.49 13.46
N ARG A 105 30.49 8.07 14.66
CA ARG A 105 31.63 7.91 15.56
C ARG A 105 31.23 7.73 17.02
N PHE A 106 32.14 7.14 17.78
CA PHE A 106 32.22 7.33 19.23
C PHE A 106 33.23 8.46 19.52
N PRO A 107 33.17 9.13 20.69
CA PRO A 107 34.00 10.30 20.99
C PRO A 107 35.50 10.15 20.71
N ASN A 108 36.07 8.98 21.02
CA ASN A 108 37.51 8.72 20.94
C ASN A 108 37.89 7.75 19.80
N ILE A 109 36.95 7.47 18.88
CA ILE A 109 37.16 6.54 17.77
C ILE A 109 36.95 7.31 16.46
N PRO A 110 37.82 7.15 15.44
CA PRO A 110 37.63 7.76 14.14
C PRO A 110 36.28 7.43 13.52
N ALA A 111 35.63 8.42 12.91
CA ALA A 111 34.33 8.26 12.29
C ALA A 111 34.39 7.30 11.09
N LYS A 112 33.32 6.52 10.91
CA LYS A 112 33.13 5.60 9.80
C LYS A 112 31.81 5.89 9.07
N PRO A 113 31.75 5.71 7.75
CA PRO A 113 30.53 5.99 7.01
C PRO A 113 29.44 5.01 7.38
N ILE A 114 28.18 5.47 7.31
CA ILE A 114 27.00 4.61 7.44
C ILE A 114 26.46 4.30 6.04
N TYR A 115 26.32 3.01 5.76
CA TYR A 115 25.76 2.47 4.53
C TYR A 115 24.40 1.84 4.79
N PHE A 116 23.57 1.82 3.76
CA PHE A 116 22.34 1.06 3.67
C PHE A 116 22.37 0.25 2.37
N LYS A 117 22.20 -1.07 2.47
CA LYS A 117 22.28 -2.01 1.34
C LYS A 117 23.53 -1.81 0.47
N GLY A 118 24.69 -1.58 1.10
CA GLY A 118 25.98 -1.41 0.41
C GLY A 118 26.23 -0.02 -0.19
N THR A 119 25.36 0.96 0.04
CA THR A 119 25.51 2.34 -0.48
C THR A 119 25.50 3.37 0.65
N PRO A 120 26.23 4.51 0.55
CA PRO A 120 26.12 5.58 1.53
C PRO A 120 24.68 6.07 1.69
N LEU A 121 24.27 6.41 2.92
CA LEU A 121 22.91 6.92 3.16
C LEU A 121 22.59 8.13 2.29
N SER A 122 21.46 8.04 1.59
CA SER A 122 20.93 9.14 0.78
C SER A 122 20.29 10.22 1.67
N PRO A 123 20.25 11.49 1.25
CA PRO A 123 19.59 12.58 1.99
C PRO A 123 18.15 12.22 2.39
N GLY A 124 17.75 12.54 3.62
CA GLY A 124 16.41 12.27 4.15
C GLY A 124 16.15 10.84 4.64
N THR A 125 17.10 9.90 4.45
CA THR A 125 16.97 8.50 4.90
C THR A 125 17.07 8.37 6.43
N MET A 126 17.99 9.14 7.02
CA MET A 126 18.12 9.25 8.47
C MET A 126 17.25 10.39 8.97
N ILE A 127 16.22 10.09 9.76
CA ILE A 127 15.21 11.03 10.25
C ILE A 127 15.45 11.29 11.73
N LYS A 128 15.50 12.56 12.11
CA LYS A 128 15.60 13.01 13.51
C LYS A 128 14.63 12.25 14.42
N ASN A 129 15.10 11.87 15.61
CA ASN A 129 14.35 11.18 16.66
C ASN A 129 13.83 9.76 16.32
N SER A 130 14.15 9.20 15.15
CA SER A 130 13.81 7.81 14.80
C SER A 130 14.78 6.81 15.47
N LYS A 131 14.52 5.50 15.36
CA LYS A 131 15.42 4.46 15.89
C LYS A 131 16.20 3.80 14.75
N TYR A 132 17.47 3.55 14.98
CA TYR A 132 18.36 2.90 14.01
C TYR A 132 19.14 1.80 14.70
N ILE A 133 19.36 0.71 13.98
CA ILE A 133 20.31 -0.33 14.33
C ILE A 133 21.47 -0.19 13.35
N ALA A 134 22.70 -0.28 13.80
CA ALA A 134 23.86 -0.31 12.92
C ALA A 134 24.83 -1.41 13.35
N THR A 135 25.32 -2.16 12.37
CA THR A 135 26.32 -3.22 12.56
C THR A 135 27.64 -2.77 11.99
N TYR A 136 28.71 -2.81 12.77
CA TYR A 136 30.04 -2.47 12.30
C TYR A 136 30.60 -3.59 11.42
N ARG A 137 31.15 -3.21 10.28
CA ARG A 137 31.87 -4.09 9.35
C ARG A 137 33.33 -3.67 9.28
N ALA A 138 34.23 -4.60 9.60
CA ALA A 138 35.67 -4.39 9.50
C ALA A 138 36.24 -4.78 8.13
N GLU A 139 35.54 -5.65 7.39
CA GLU A 139 35.99 -6.13 6.08
C GLU A 139 35.88 -5.05 4.98
N GLY A 140 36.84 -5.03 4.07
CA GLY A 140 36.91 -4.04 2.98
C GLY A 140 37.20 -2.64 3.50
N THR A 141 36.37 -1.66 3.12
CA THR A 141 36.42 -0.30 3.67
C THR A 141 35.58 -0.28 4.94
N PRO A 142 36.16 -0.07 6.14
CA PRO A 142 35.38 -0.18 7.37
C PRO A 142 34.23 0.82 7.45
N HIS A 143 33.03 0.33 7.73
CA HIS A 143 31.78 1.09 7.69
C HIS A 143 30.75 0.54 8.69
N TRP A 144 29.64 1.23 8.80
CA TRP A 144 28.46 0.78 9.54
C TRP A 144 27.35 0.41 8.56
N ASP A 145 26.84 -0.81 8.63
CA ASP A 145 25.61 -1.19 7.94
C ASP A 145 24.43 -0.83 8.83
N ALA A 146 23.67 0.19 8.44
CA ALA A 146 22.42 0.52 9.12
C ALA A 146 21.30 -0.41 8.68
N ASP A 147 20.54 -0.93 9.63
CA ASP A 147 19.19 -1.42 9.44
C ASP A 147 18.23 -0.42 10.10
N ILE A 148 17.21 0.01 9.36
CA ILE A 148 16.45 1.19 9.73
C ILE A 148 15.13 0.77 10.38
N LEU A 149 15.00 1.07 11.68
CA LEU A 149 13.76 0.91 12.44
C LEU A 149 13.08 2.28 12.63
N THR A 150 12.51 2.83 11.58
CA THR A 150 11.52 3.89 11.79
C THR A 150 10.31 3.26 12.46
N THR A 151 9.85 3.83 13.57
CA THR A 151 8.58 3.47 14.22
C THR A 151 7.46 3.65 13.18
N GLY A 152 7.10 2.59 12.44
CA GLY A 152 5.98 2.62 11.50
C GLY A 152 6.15 2.03 10.09
N GLY A 153 7.19 1.27 9.75
CA GLY A 153 7.14 0.48 8.50
C GLY A 153 8.48 0.18 7.83
N LEU A 154 8.48 -0.91 7.07
CA LEU A 154 9.54 -1.33 6.17
C LEU A 154 9.91 -0.22 5.19
N HIS A 155 11.20 -0.08 4.93
CA HIS A 155 11.77 0.93 4.05
C HIS A 155 11.59 0.52 2.59
N TYR A 156 10.44 0.85 2.03
CA TYR A 156 10.35 1.20 0.62
C TYR A 156 10.43 2.72 0.55
N SER A 157 11.44 3.24 -0.15
CA SER A 157 11.49 4.64 -0.52
C SER A 157 10.19 5.04 -1.24
N LYS A 158 9.82 6.32 -1.20
CA LYS A 158 8.66 6.81 -1.98
C LYS A 158 8.73 6.35 -3.44
N ALA A 159 9.92 6.34 -4.04
CA ALA A 159 10.13 5.84 -5.39
C ALA A 159 9.84 4.33 -5.53
N GLU A 160 10.23 3.49 -4.57
CA GLU A 160 9.92 2.06 -4.56
C GLU A 160 8.43 1.79 -4.33
N VAL A 161 7.78 2.58 -3.47
CA VAL A 161 6.33 2.49 -3.23
C VAL A 161 5.55 2.96 -4.46
N ASP A 162 5.95 4.06 -5.09
CA ASP A 162 5.31 4.60 -6.28
C ASP A 162 5.47 3.61 -7.46
N ALA A 163 6.67 3.05 -7.65
CA ALA A 163 6.93 2.03 -8.68
C ALA A 163 6.12 0.74 -8.47
N LEU A 164 5.92 0.34 -7.21
CA LEU A 164 5.04 -0.78 -6.88
C LEU A 164 3.56 -0.40 -7.08
N ALA A 165 3.15 0.81 -6.73
CA ALA A 165 1.77 1.27 -6.91
C ALA A 165 1.38 1.31 -8.39
N GLU A 166 2.27 1.78 -9.28
CA GLU A 166 2.09 1.75 -10.73
C GLU A 166 1.96 0.31 -11.26
N LYS A 167 2.73 -0.63 -10.69
CA LYS A 167 2.67 -2.05 -11.04
C LYS A 167 1.40 -2.75 -10.53
N VAL A 168 0.79 -2.26 -9.44
CA VAL A 168 -0.40 -2.86 -8.84
C VAL A 168 -1.67 -2.39 -9.56
N ILE A 169 -1.77 -1.11 -9.96
CA ILE A 169 -2.90 -0.58 -10.72
C ILE A 169 -2.42 0.46 -11.74
N PRO A 170 -2.35 0.11 -13.04
CA PRO A 170 -1.94 1.04 -14.09
C PRO A 170 -2.87 2.26 -14.20
N VAL A 171 -2.32 3.42 -14.55
CA VAL A 171 -3.09 4.63 -14.88
C VAL A 171 -4.09 4.33 -16.01
N GLY A 172 -5.29 4.88 -15.92
CA GLY A 172 -6.40 4.57 -16.83
C GLY A 172 -7.22 3.33 -16.47
N SER A 173 -6.81 2.57 -15.45
CA SER A 173 -7.61 1.45 -14.92
C SER A 173 -8.94 1.92 -14.34
N ILE A 174 -9.97 1.08 -14.51
CA ILE A 174 -11.34 1.36 -14.11
C ILE A 174 -11.65 0.67 -12.77
N LEU A 175 -12.17 1.43 -11.82
CA LEU A 175 -12.66 0.94 -10.54
C LEU A 175 -14.18 1.17 -10.42
N LYS A 176 -14.93 0.12 -10.11
CA LYS A 176 -16.36 0.21 -9.76
C LYS A 176 -16.51 0.24 -8.25
N MET A 177 -17.23 1.22 -7.73
CA MET A 177 -17.46 1.40 -6.30
C MET A 177 -18.97 1.40 -6.00
N GLY A 178 -19.37 0.61 -5.01
CA GLY A 178 -20.76 0.53 -4.52
C GLY A 178 -21.15 1.64 -3.55
N GLY A 179 -20.19 2.42 -3.05
CA GLY A 179 -20.41 3.55 -2.14
C GLY A 179 -20.84 4.85 -2.86
N GLY A 180 -21.46 5.76 -2.11
CA GLY A 180 -21.98 7.04 -2.63
C GLY A 180 -20.95 8.17 -2.77
N ALA A 181 -19.67 7.93 -2.49
CA ALA A 181 -18.63 8.93 -2.60
C ALA A 181 -18.43 9.40 -4.06
N ASN A 182 -18.20 10.70 -4.25
CA ASN A 182 -17.91 11.30 -5.57
C ASN A 182 -16.42 11.60 -5.76
N THR A 183 -15.61 11.39 -4.73
CA THR A 183 -14.17 11.66 -4.72
C THR A 183 -13.44 10.42 -4.21
N LEU A 184 -12.29 10.12 -4.82
CA LEU A 184 -11.42 9.04 -4.40
C LEU A 184 -9.97 9.43 -4.74
N ASP A 185 -9.08 9.35 -3.76
CA ASP A 185 -7.70 9.81 -3.92
C ASP A 185 -6.97 9.01 -5.01
N GLY A 186 -6.36 9.72 -5.95
CA GLY A 186 -5.70 9.13 -7.12
C GLY A 186 -6.66 8.65 -8.22
N TYR A 187 -7.96 8.92 -8.12
CA TYR A 187 -8.95 8.58 -9.14
C TYR A 187 -9.88 9.75 -9.48
N PHE A 188 -10.37 9.77 -10.72
CA PHE A 188 -11.45 10.66 -11.14
C PHE A 188 -12.75 9.91 -11.33
N LEU A 189 -13.86 10.55 -10.98
CA LEU A 189 -15.19 10.06 -11.33
C LEU A 189 -15.42 10.19 -12.84
N CYS A 190 -15.90 9.12 -13.49
CA CYS A 190 -16.24 9.10 -14.91
C CYS A 190 -17.59 9.78 -15.18
N ALA A 191 -17.61 11.11 -15.03
CA ALA A 191 -18.78 11.98 -15.21
C ALA A 191 -18.55 13.09 -16.26
N GLY A 192 -17.65 12.87 -17.23
CA GLY A 192 -17.46 13.78 -18.37
C GLY A 192 -16.65 15.05 -18.08
N ALA A 193 -15.96 15.13 -16.93
CA ALA A 193 -15.19 16.31 -16.55
C ALA A 193 -14.04 16.59 -17.53
N SER A 194 -13.67 17.87 -17.69
CA SER A 194 -12.51 18.28 -18.48
C SER A 194 -11.32 18.53 -17.56
N VAL A 195 -10.17 17.91 -17.87
CA VAL A 195 -8.96 17.95 -17.04
C VAL A 195 -7.75 18.41 -17.87
N SER A 196 -6.72 18.92 -17.18
CA SER A 196 -5.52 19.49 -17.83
C SER A 196 -4.55 18.40 -18.28
N LYS A 197 -4.06 18.49 -19.53
CA LYS A 197 -3.01 17.61 -20.08
C LYS A 197 -1.70 17.75 -19.32
N ALA A 198 -1.38 18.95 -18.85
CA ALA A 198 -0.14 19.22 -18.12
C ALA A 198 -0.19 18.70 -16.67
N ALA A 199 -1.37 18.68 -16.06
CA ALA A 199 -1.55 18.18 -14.69
C ALA A 199 -1.63 16.65 -14.65
N PHE A 200 -2.17 16.01 -15.71
CA PHE A 200 -2.37 14.56 -15.79
C PHE A 200 -1.82 13.99 -17.10
N PRO A 201 -0.48 14.08 -17.33
CA PRO A 201 0.13 13.68 -18.60
C PRO A 201 0.04 12.17 -18.85
N GLU A 202 0.17 11.35 -17.81
CA GLU A 202 0.08 9.88 -17.90
C GLU A 202 -1.33 9.42 -18.26
N LEU A 203 -2.36 10.00 -17.63
CA LEU A 203 -3.74 9.71 -18.00
C LEU A 203 -4.07 10.16 -19.42
N PHE A 204 -3.54 11.31 -19.86
CA PHE A 204 -3.70 11.76 -21.24
C PHE A 204 -3.00 10.82 -22.23
N ALA A 205 -1.85 10.24 -21.88
CA ALA A 205 -1.18 9.27 -22.73
C ALA A 205 -2.04 8.01 -22.97
N VAL A 206 -2.85 7.61 -21.98
CA VAL A 206 -3.76 6.45 -22.08
C VAL A 206 -5.06 6.78 -22.82
N LEU A 207 -5.72 7.90 -22.47
CA LEU A 207 -7.04 8.23 -23.02
C LEU A 207 -6.98 9.05 -24.31
N GLY A 208 -5.91 9.81 -24.51
CA GLY A 208 -5.80 10.81 -25.56
C GLY A 208 -7.02 11.74 -25.60
N SER A 209 -7.65 11.82 -26.77
CA SER A 209 -8.85 12.63 -27.00
C SER A 209 -10.09 11.79 -27.30
N ILE A 210 -10.10 10.51 -26.91
CA ILE A 210 -11.19 9.55 -27.19
C ILE A 210 -12.56 10.11 -26.76
N TYR A 211 -12.62 10.77 -25.60
CA TYR A 211 -13.86 11.34 -25.04
C TYR A 211 -14.02 12.84 -25.35
N GLY A 212 -13.13 13.40 -26.18
CA GLY A 212 -13.11 14.79 -26.60
C GLY A 212 -11.96 15.61 -26.01
N ALA A 213 -11.62 16.69 -26.71
CA ALA A 213 -10.64 17.68 -26.30
C ALA A 213 -11.26 19.08 -26.43
N PRO A 214 -11.82 19.64 -25.34
CA PRO A 214 -12.58 20.89 -25.41
C PRO A 214 -11.67 22.10 -25.71
N THR A 215 -10.38 21.99 -25.37
CA THR A 215 -9.36 22.99 -25.66
C THR A 215 -8.03 22.29 -26.01
N ALA A 216 -7.06 23.03 -26.53
CA ALA A 216 -5.74 22.49 -26.83
C ALA A 216 -5.00 21.94 -25.59
N THR A 217 -5.29 22.47 -24.40
CA THR A 217 -4.61 22.13 -23.14
C THR A 217 -5.41 21.16 -22.26
N GLN A 218 -6.65 20.81 -22.63
CA GLN A 218 -7.52 19.94 -21.84
C GLN A 218 -7.99 18.73 -22.65
N PHE A 219 -8.38 17.68 -21.94
CA PHE A 219 -9.05 16.51 -22.47
C PHE A 219 -10.23 16.14 -21.57
N LYS A 220 -11.23 15.45 -22.13
CA LYS A 220 -12.40 14.98 -21.37
C LYS A 220 -12.15 13.60 -20.81
N LEU A 221 -12.66 13.40 -19.61
CA LEU A 221 -12.85 12.09 -19.03
C LEU A 221 -14.11 11.43 -19.63
N PRO A 222 -14.21 10.09 -19.57
CA PRO A 222 -15.44 9.41 -19.95
C PRO A 222 -16.64 9.88 -19.12
N ASP A 223 -17.82 9.87 -19.72
CA ASP A 223 -19.09 9.96 -19.01
C ASP A 223 -19.83 8.63 -19.15
N TRP A 224 -19.78 7.81 -18.10
CA TRP A 224 -20.37 6.47 -18.11
C TRP A 224 -21.63 6.37 -17.27
N ARG A 225 -22.17 7.50 -16.84
CA ARG A 225 -23.42 7.53 -16.08
C ARG A 225 -24.56 7.04 -16.96
N GLY A 226 -25.25 6.00 -16.52
CA GLY A 226 -26.38 5.41 -17.24
C GLY A 226 -26.00 4.47 -18.39
N TYR A 227 -24.70 4.29 -18.67
CA TYR A 227 -24.24 3.42 -19.76
C TYR A 227 -23.85 2.03 -19.26
N PHE A 228 -24.10 1.02 -20.08
CA PHE A 228 -23.51 -0.31 -19.93
C PHE A 228 -22.19 -0.37 -20.69
N LEU A 229 -21.10 -0.64 -19.96
CA LEU A 229 -19.79 -0.83 -20.57
C LEU A 229 -19.68 -2.24 -21.15
N ARG A 230 -19.16 -2.32 -22.37
CA ARG A 230 -18.84 -3.56 -23.06
C ARG A 230 -17.37 -3.61 -23.43
N GLY A 231 -16.84 -4.81 -23.65
CA GLY A 231 -15.51 -4.97 -24.22
C GLY A 231 -15.44 -4.43 -25.65
N GLN A 232 -14.29 -3.86 -26.01
CA GLN A 232 -14.01 -3.45 -27.38
C GLN A 232 -14.07 -4.66 -28.32
N SER A 233 -14.58 -4.45 -29.52
CA SER A 233 -14.56 -5.43 -30.61
C SER A 233 -13.91 -4.82 -31.84
N ASN A 234 -13.51 -5.63 -32.81
CA ASN A 234 -12.83 -5.14 -34.02
C ASN A 234 -13.68 -4.20 -34.88
N THR A 235 -15.00 -4.20 -34.70
CA THR A 235 -15.94 -3.36 -35.46
C THR A 235 -16.38 -2.12 -34.72
N ARG A 236 -15.89 -1.90 -33.49
CA ARG A 236 -16.34 -0.80 -32.62
C ARG A 236 -15.17 -0.12 -31.96
N ASN A 237 -15.13 1.19 -32.09
CA ASN A 237 -14.02 1.97 -31.57
C ASN A 237 -14.19 2.23 -30.07
N MET A 238 -13.08 2.38 -29.35
CA MET A 238 -13.12 2.84 -27.96
C MET A 238 -13.77 4.22 -27.87
N GLY A 239 -14.67 4.40 -26.91
CA GLY A 239 -15.40 5.66 -26.69
C GLY A 239 -16.63 5.86 -27.57
N GLU A 240 -16.89 4.97 -28.52
CA GLU A 240 -18.11 5.00 -29.32
C GLU A 240 -19.33 4.60 -28.47
N VAL A 241 -20.37 5.45 -28.50
CA VAL A 241 -21.65 5.17 -27.84
C VAL A 241 -22.55 4.40 -28.79
N GLU A 242 -23.09 3.28 -28.32
CA GLU A 242 -24.11 2.53 -29.04
C GLU A 242 -25.49 2.81 -28.44
N GLU A 243 -26.41 3.27 -29.29
CA GLU A 243 -27.82 3.42 -28.92
C GLU A 243 -28.49 2.08 -28.61
N ASP A 244 -29.63 2.15 -27.94
CA ASP A 244 -30.45 1.00 -27.59
C ASP A 244 -30.97 0.26 -28.82
N MET A 245 -30.75 -1.06 -28.81
CA MET A 245 -31.16 -1.96 -29.88
C MET A 245 -31.65 -3.28 -29.29
N PHE A 246 -32.63 -3.90 -29.93
CA PHE A 246 -33.16 -5.24 -29.63
C PHE A 246 -32.71 -6.24 -30.72
N LYS A 247 -32.98 -7.54 -30.63
CA LYS A 247 -32.67 -8.48 -31.75
C LYS A 247 -33.80 -8.49 -32.77
N SER A 248 -33.45 -8.46 -34.05
CA SER A 248 -34.35 -8.54 -35.20
C SER A 248 -34.92 -9.93 -35.18
N HIS A 249 -36.23 -9.98 -35.07
CA HIS A 249 -36.97 -11.20 -35.09
C HIS A 249 -38.35 -10.92 -35.71
N SER A 250 -38.88 -11.94 -36.36
CA SER A 250 -40.24 -11.97 -36.88
C SER A 250 -41.06 -13.01 -36.13
N HIS A 251 -42.38 -12.83 -36.10
CA HIS A 251 -43.32 -13.83 -35.62
C HIS A 251 -44.14 -14.34 -36.80
N THR A 252 -44.29 -15.66 -36.90
CA THR A 252 -45.20 -16.28 -37.87
C THR A 252 -46.46 -16.69 -37.13
N ARG A 253 -47.63 -16.24 -37.63
CA ARG A 253 -48.93 -16.70 -37.12
C ARG A 253 -49.52 -17.71 -38.09
N THR A 254 -49.76 -18.91 -37.59
CA THR A 254 -50.53 -19.96 -38.27
C THR A 254 -51.88 -20.05 -37.57
N SER A 255 -52.97 -19.93 -38.33
CA SER A 255 -54.33 -20.17 -37.83
C SER A 255 -54.89 -21.42 -38.50
N ASP A 256 -55.18 -22.45 -37.70
CA ASP A 256 -55.98 -23.59 -38.15
C ASP A 256 -57.45 -23.17 -38.19
N ASN A 257 -58.03 -23.19 -39.38
CA ASN A 257 -59.45 -22.95 -39.57
C ASN A 257 -60.23 -24.18 -39.10
N THR A 258 -60.89 -24.10 -37.94
CA THR A 258 -62.12 -24.88 -37.71
C THR A 258 -63.32 -24.02 -37.37
N GLN A 259 -63.26 -22.70 -37.54
CA GLN A 259 -64.46 -21.86 -37.46
C GLN A 259 -64.53 -20.83 -38.57
N VAL A 260 -65.28 -21.22 -39.60
CA VAL A 260 -65.95 -20.36 -40.57
C VAL A 260 -66.70 -19.26 -39.82
N ILE A 261 -66.20 -18.03 -39.84
CA ILE A 261 -67.00 -16.84 -39.49
C ILE A 261 -66.79 -15.79 -40.58
N SER A 262 -67.67 -15.82 -41.57
CA SER A 262 -67.85 -14.74 -42.54
C SER A 262 -68.23 -13.45 -41.79
N LYS A 263 -67.48 -12.37 -42.00
CA LYS A 263 -67.85 -11.03 -41.49
C LYS A 263 -68.97 -10.47 -42.37
N GLY A 264 -70.19 -10.41 -41.84
CA GLY A 264 -71.27 -9.62 -42.42
C GLY A 264 -71.06 -8.12 -42.17
N THR A 265 -71.48 -7.27 -43.11
CA THR A 265 -71.34 -5.80 -43.09
C THR A 265 -72.19 -5.11 -42.00
N ASP A 266 -72.90 -5.87 -41.16
CA ASP A 266 -73.79 -5.44 -40.08
C ASP A 266 -73.33 -5.89 -38.67
N GLY A 267 -72.13 -6.46 -38.54
CA GLY A 267 -71.54 -6.76 -37.23
C GLY A 267 -72.23 -7.86 -36.42
N LYS A 268 -73.14 -8.64 -37.02
CA LYS A 268 -73.74 -9.84 -36.41
C LYS A 268 -73.64 -11.00 -37.39
N GLY A 269 -72.75 -11.95 -37.09
CA GLY A 269 -72.52 -13.12 -37.92
C GLY A 269 -73.80 -13.94 -38.13
N ARG A 270 -74.15 -14.18 -39.39
CA ARG A 270 -75.01 -15.27 -39.82
C ARG A 270 -74.39 -15.92 -41.05
N VAL A 271 -74.23 -17.24 -40.99
CA VAL A 271 -73.68 -18.07 -42.06
C VAL A 271 -74.85 -18.39 -43.01
N ASN A 272 -74.75 -18.00 -44.28
CA ASN A 272 -75.61 -18.55 -45.34
C ASN A 272 -74.74 -19.45 -46.21
N TRP A 273 -75.06 -20.74 -46.23
CA TRP A 273 -74.41 -21.76 -47.06
C TRP A 273 -75.28 -21.98 -48.30
N ASP A 274 -75.00 -21.23 -49.37
CA ASP A 274 -75.51 -21.61 -50.70
C ASP A 274 -74.43 -22.44 -51.41
N GLN A 275 -74.79 -23.68 -51.72
CA GLN A 275 -73.90 -24.80 -52.03
C GLN A 275 -73.45 -24.89 -53.50
N ASN A 276 -73.14 -23.79 -54.21
CA ASN A 276 -72.93 -23.90 -55.67
C ASN A 276 -71.81 -23.04 -56.30
N ASP A 277 -70.78 -22.62 -55.56
CA ASP A 277 -69.63 -21.91 -56.18
C ASP A 277 -68.31 -22.70 -56.03
N ASP A 278 -68.00 -23.51 -57.05
CA ASP A 278 -66.81 -24.37 -57.18
C ASP A 278 -65.52 -23.60 -57.53
N GLY A 279 -65.29 -22.43 -56.94
CA GLY A 279 -64.23 -21.54 -57.45
C GLY A 279 -63.61 -20.53 -56.49
N HIS A 280 -63.71 -20.70 -55.17
CA HIS A 280 -63.02 -19.80 -54.24
C HIS A 280 -61.68 -20.38 -53.76
N GLU A 281 -60.62 -20.11 -54.53
CA GLU A 281 -59.25 -20.21 -54.03
C GLU A 281 -59.01 -18.99 -53.13
N LEU A 282 -59.20 -19.19 -51.82
CA LEU A 282 -58.90 -18.17 -50.82
C LEU A 282 -57.40 -18.17 -50.58
N ASP A 283 -56.66 -17.32 -51.30
CA ASP A 283 -55.26 -17.03 -51.01
C ASP A 283 -55.16 -16.21 -49.72
N PHE A 284 -55.01 -16.92 -48.60
CA PHE A 284 -54.61 -16.32 -47.33
C PHE A 284 -53.11 -16.52 -47.15
N GLY A 285 -52.33 -15.80 -47.97
CA GLY A 285 -50.88 -15.76 -47.90
C GLY A 285 -50.36 -15.55 -46.47
N THR A 286 -49.21 -16.16 -46.17
CA THR A 286 -48.54 -16.06 -44.87
C THR A 286 -48.40 -14.59 -44.43
N GLN A 287 -49.13 -14.19 -43.40
CA GLN A 287 -49.01 -12.86 -42.81
C GLN A 287 -47.85 -12.87 -41.81
N ILE A 288 -46.67 -12.48 -42.27
CA ILE A 288 -45.49 -12.27 -41.42
C ILE A 288 -45.63 -10.88 -40.78
N THR A 289 -45.66 -10.80 -39.44
CA THR A 289 -45.52 -9.49 -38.79
C THR A 289 -44.11 -8.97 -39.10
N GLY A 290 -43.97 -7.73 -39.55
CA GLY A 290 -42.67 -7.14 -39.87
C GLY A 290 -41.65 -7.33 -38.73
N SER A 291 -40.39 -7.58 -39.06
CA SER A 291 -39.34 -7.74 -38.05
C SER A 291 -39.21 -6.46 -37.22
N THR A 292 -39.33 -6.57 -35.91
CA THR A 292 -39.06 -5.45 -34.99
C THR A 292 -37.82 -5.86 -34.21
N GLY A 293 -36.72 -5.12 -34.39
CA GLY A 293 -35.44 -5.27 -33.67
C GLY A 293 -34.21 -5.31 -34.56
N GLY A 294 -33.03 -5.22 -33.96
CA GLY A 294 -31.66 -5.30 -34.52
C GLY A 294 -30.93 -6.66 -34.34
N VAL A 295 -29.93 -6.88 -33.48
CA VAL A 295 -29.24 -8.21 -33.38
C VAL A 295 -29.14 -8.78 -31.96
N GLU A 296 -29.51 -8.03 -30.93
CA GLU A 296 -29.34 -8.41 -29.51
C GLU A 296 -30.29 -7.62 -28.60
N THR A 297 -30.76 -8.19 -27.48
CA THR A 297 -31.58 -7.51 -26.44
C THR A 297 -30.76 -7.28 -25.15
N ARG A 298 -30.88 -6.12 -24.49
CA ARG A 298 -30.02 -5.70 -23.35
C ARG A 298 -30.66 -5.84 -21.93
N PRO A 299 -29.88 -5.95 -20.83
CA PRO A 299 -30.29 -6.54 -19.54
C PRO A 299 -30.64 -5.55 -18.40
N LYS A 300 -31.07 -6.09 -17.24
CA LYS A 300 -31.36 -5.36 -15.97
C LYS A 300 -30.14 -4.58 -15.44
N ASN A 301 -30.35 -3.37 -14.88
CA ASN A 301 -29.29 -2.48 -14.37
C ASN A 301 -29.24 -2.44 -12.82
N TYR A 302 -28.03 -2.32 -12.26
CA TYR A 302 -27.77 -1.95 -10.86
C TYR A 302 -26.68 -0.85 -10.83
N PRO A 303 -27.00 0.38 -10.40
CA PRO A 303 -26.09 1.51 -10.53
C PRO A 303 -24.92 1.43 -9.53
N VAL A 304 -23.71 1.65 -10.04
CA VAL A 304 -22.47 1.81 -9.24
C VAL A 304 -21.71 3.04 -9.75
N LYS A 305 -20.86 3.62 -8.90
CA LYS A 305 -19.96 4.69 -9.33
C LYS A 305 -18.77 4.08 -10.06
N ILE A 306 -18.34 4.74 -11.14
CA ILE A 306 -17.19 4.30 -11.93
C ILE A 306 -16.12 5.38 -11.89
N PHE A 307 -14.93 4.96 -11.49
CA PHE A 307 -13.76 5.79 -11.32
C PHE A 307 -12.63 5.34 -12.26
N ILE A 308 -11.76 6.27 -12.63
CA ILE A 308 -10.57 6.02 -13.45
C ILE A 308 -9.31 6.51 -12.73
N LYS A 309 -8.27 5.68 -12.67
CA LYS A 309 -6.98 6.03 -12.05
C LYS A 309 -6.29 7.11 -12.88
N TYR A 310 -5.79 8.18 -12.23
CA TYR A 310 -4.98 9.22 -12.86
C TYR A 310 -3.55 9.26 -12.33
#